data_AF-A0A7C2SAT5-F1
#
_entry.id   AF-A0A7C2SAT5-F1
#
_cell.length_a   1.000
_cell.length_b   1.000
_cell.length_c   1.000
_cell.angle_alpha   90.00
_cell.angle_beta   90.00
_cell.angle_gamma   90.00
#
_symmetry.space_group_name_H-M   'P 1'
#
loop_
_entity.id
_entity.type
_entity.pdbx_description
1 polymer ?
#
loop_
_entity_poly.entity_id
_entity_poly.type
_entity_poly.pdbx_seq_one_letter_code
_entity_poly.pdbx_strand_id
1 'polypeptide(L)'
;MARYPFPAFPNGWFELAFSDELAAGDVRSLEAFGKRLVLYRTEGGEARVFDAHCPHLGADLGVGGKVEGDSIRCPFHGWRFGEGGRCVEVPYAKRIPPAARLRPWTVREHSGLVMVWHHAEGKEPDHEVPPIAEHGDVAWTPYERRHWRIRTHNHEMGENQVDRAHFRFVHGTLEVPECEAQPEGPVFRVYQRSKMATPRGEVIGKIDITAYGYGVSLVRFSGIVDTLLVACVTPVDGEHVDVNFAFSVKKLANEAATSGVGKALIADIEKQMREDTPIWENKVYHERPMLCDGDGPIAQYRRWARQFYSVPLEPAGTAKETA
;
A
#
# COMPACT_ATOMS: atom_id res chain seq x y z
N MET A 1 -12.11 -17.96 -14.97
CA MET A 1 -12.07 -16.56 -15.44
C MET A 1 -11.43 -15.74 -14.34
N ALA A 2 -10.59 -14.76 -14.66
CA ALA A 2 -10.01 -13.87 -13.64
C ALA A 2 -11.14 -13.07 -12.97
N ARG A 3 -11.00 -12.81 -11.67
CA ARG A 3 -11.99 -12.05 -10.88
C ARG A 3 -12.15 -10.61 -11.35
N TYR A 4 -11.08 -10.03 -11.88
CA TYR A 4 -11.00 -8.66 -12.36
C TYR A 4 -10.58 -8.61 -13.84
N PRO A 5 -11.09 -7.65 -14.63
CA PRO A 5 -10.77 -7.53 -16.06
C PRO A 5 -9.48 -6.74 -16.34
N PHE A 6 -8.59 -6.59 -15.35
CA PHE A 6 -7.33 -5.84 -15.47
C PHE A 6 -6.14 -6.61 -14.90
N PRO A 7 -4.90 -6.19 -15.22
CA PRO A 7 -3.70 -6.78 -14.62
C PRO A 7 -3.77 -6.74 -13.10
N ALA A 8 -3.33 -7.84 -12.47
CA ALA A 8 -3.35 -8.02 -11.02
C ALA A 8 -2.51 -7.00 -10.23
N PHE A 9 -1.52 -6.39 -10.88
CA PHE A 9 -0.50 -5.57 -10.22
C PHE A 9 -0.47 -4.18 -10.85
N PRO A 10 -0.98 -3.14 -10.15
CA PRO A 10 -0.85 -1.76 -10.60
C PRO A 10 0.60 -1.28 -10.54
N ASN A 11 0.92 -0.28 -11.35
CA ASN A 11 2.20 0.41 -11.36
C ASN A 11 2.22 1.52 -10.31
N GLY A 12 3.29 1.64 -9.53
CA GLY A 12 3.38 2.63 -8.46
C GLY A 12 4.36 2.24 -7.35
N TRP A 13 4.35 3.05 -6.28
CA TRP A 13 5.03 2.78 -5.02
C TRP A 13 4.18 1.94 -4.09
N PHE A 14 4.77 0.92 -3.48
CA PHE A 14 4.12 0.01 -2.53
C PHE A 14 5.02 -0.26 -1.35
N GLU A 15 4.47 -0.28 -0.15
CA GLU A 15 5.21 -0.61 1.07
C GLU A 15 5.41 -2.13 1.20
N LEU A 16 6.60 -2.53 1.64
CA LEU A 16 6.94 -3.93 1.90
C LEU A 16 7.14 -4.23 3.39
N ALA A 17 7.61 -3.24 4.14
CA ALA A 17 7.78 -3.32 5.58
C ALA A 17 7.89 -1.91 6.18
N PHE A 18 7.62 -1.82 7.48
CA PHE A 18 8.03 -0.66 8.26
C PHE A 18 9.54 -0.71 8.52
N SER A 19 10.19 0.45 8.48
CA SER A 19 11.66 0.59 8.61
C SER A 19 12.24 -0.07 9.86
N ASP A 20 11.53 0.01 10.98
CA ASP A 20 11.94 -0.53 12.28
C ASP A 20 11.67 -2.03 12.47
N GLU A 21 11.02 -2.68 11.51
CA GLU A 21 10.87 -4.14 11.46
C GLU A 21 12.05 -4.83 10.76
N LEU A 22 13.05 -4.05 10.36
CA LEU A 22 14.23 -4.52 9.66
C LEU A 22 15.45 -3.87 10.30
N ALA A 23 16.07 -4.50 11.28
CA ALA A 23 17.30 -4.01 11.89
C ALA A 23 18.49 -4.17 10.94
N ALA A 24 19.60 -3.48 11.20
CA ALA A 24 20.82 -3.64 10.41
C ALA A 24 21.30 -5.10 10.48
N GLY A 25 21.52 -5.72 9.31
CA GLY A 25 21.88 -7.12 9.20
C GLY A 25 20.69 -8.09 9.10
N ASP A 26 19.46 -7.62 9.26
CA ASP A 26 18.27 -8.47 9.13
C ASP A 26 17.96 -8.81 7.68
N VAL A 27 17.40 -10.01 7.49
CA VAL A 27 16.90 -10.51 6.22
C VAL A 27 15.47 -10.99 6.41
N ARG A 28 14.58 -10.60 5.51
CA ARG A 28 13.18 -11.02 5.46
C ARG A 28 12.85 -11.56 4.06
N SER A 29 12.09 -12.65 4.04
CA SER A 29 11.47 -13.17 2.82
C SER A 29 9.99 -12.81 2.82
N LEU A 30 9.49 -12.19 1.77
CA LEU A 30 8.12 -11.69 1.67
C LEU A 30 7.50 -11.95 0.29
N GLU A 31 6.17 -11.88 0.21
CA GLU A 31 5.40 -12.06 -1.01
C GLU A 31 4.80 -10.74 -1.46
N ALA A 32 5.08 -10.36 -2.70
CA ALA A 32 4.46 -9.22 -3.35
C ALA A 32 4.47 -9.44 -4.87
N PHE A 33 3.45 -8.93 -5.56
CA PHE A 33 3.33 -8.99 -7.02
C PHE A 33 3.47 -10.40 -7.60
N GLY A 34 2.94 -11.41 -6.90
CA GLY A 34 3.03 -12.82 -7.27
C GLY A 34 4.46 -13.37 -7.24
N LYS A 35 5.38 -12.73 -6.51
CA LYS A 35 6.79 -13.08 -6.41
C LYS A 35 7.20 -13.25 -4.96
N ARG A 36 8.24 -14.08 -4.74
CA ARG A 36 9.04 -14.05 -3.52
C ARG A 36 10.12 -13.00 -3.66
N LEU A 37 10.17 -12.07 -2.72
CA LEU A 37 11.18 -11.02 -2.63
C LEU A 37 12.02 -11.23 -1.37
N VAL A 38 13.30 -10.90 -1.45
CA VAL A 38 14.18 -10.78 -0.28
C VAL A 38 14.42 -9.31 0.01
N LEU A 39 14.01 -8.89 1.20
CA LEU A 39 14.29 -7.59 1.78
C LEU A 39 15.38 -7.78 2.84
N TYR A 40 16.49 -7.05 2.75
CA TYR A 40 17.49 -7.05 3.81
C TYR A 40 18.00 -5.65 4.07
N ARG A 41 18.50 -5.40 5.28
CA ARG A 41 19.21 -4.17 5.59
C ARG A 41 20.69 -4.44 5.67
N THR A 42 21.48 -3.69 4.91
CA THR A 42 22.95 -3.76 4.99
C THR A 42 23.42 -3.48 6.41
N GLU A 43 24.65 -3.89 6.75
CA GLU A 43 25.27 -3.49 8.02
C GLU A 43 25.42 -1.96 8.12
N GLY A 44 25.52 -1.26 6.98
CA GLY A 44 25.52 0.20 6.88
C GLY A 44 24.13 0.84 7.03
N GLY A 45 23.06 0.05 7.16
CA GLY A 45 21.71 0.54 7.43
C GLY A 45 20.84 0.78 6.20
N GLU A 46 21.28 0.45 4.98
CA GLU A 46 20.51 0.64 3.74
C GLU A 46 19.57 -0.55 3.48
N ALA A 47 18.28 -0.31 3.26
CA ALA A 47 17.33 -1.34 2.85
C ALA A 47 17.49 -1.68 1.35
N ARG A 48 17.57 -2.97 1.02
CA ARG A 48 17.70 -3.47 -0.36
C ARG A 48 16.71 -4.60 -0.63
N VAL A 49 16.18 -4.62 -1.85
CA VAL A 49 15.18 -5.61 -2.27
C VAL A 49 15.59 -6.26 -3.59
N PHE A 50 15.52 -7.59 -3.61
CA PHE A 50 15.75 -8.42 -4.80
C PHE A 50 14.63 -9.44 -4.97
N ASP A 51 14.52 -10.02 -6.16
CA ASP A 51 13.86 -11.33 -6.30
C ASP A 51 14.57 -12.33 -5.36
N ALA A 52 13.82 -13.13 -4.60
CA ALA A 52 14.37 -13.92 -3.49
C ALA A 52 15.23 -15.11 -3.95
N HIS A 53 14.95 -15.67 -5.12
CA HIS A 53 15.54 -16.94 -5.54
C HIS A 53 16.92 -16.73 -6.17
N CYS A 54 17.93 -17.38 -5.59
CA CYS A 54 19.31 -17.35 -6.05
C CYS A 54 19.42 -17.89 -7.49
N PRO A 55 20.09 -17.19 -8.42
CA PRO A 55 20.22 -17.60 -9.82
C PRO A 55 21.10 -18.86 -10.00
N HIS A 56 21.75 -19.34 -8.94
CA HIS A 56 22.53 -20.59 -8.99
C HIS A 56 21.61 -21.82 -9.09
N LEU A 57 20.90 -22.15 -8.01
CA LEU A 57 20.02 -23.33 -7.92
C LEU A 57 18.70 -23.01 -7.18
N GLY A 58 18.26 -21.75 -7.20
CA GLY A 58 16.92 -21.36 -6.77
C GLY A 58 16.67 -21.31 -5.27
N ALA A 59 17.70 -21.29 -4.42
CA ALA A 59 17.51 -21.12 -2.98
C ALA A 59 16.90 -19.74 -2.66
N ASP A 60 15.88 -19.71 -1.80
CA ASP A 60 15.31 -18.46 -1.26
C ASP A 60 16.33 -17.80 -0.32
N LEU A 61 16.87 -16.66 -0.73
CA LEU A 61 17.86 -15.90 0.02
C LEU A 61 17.29 -15.34 1.34
N GLY A 62 15.98 -15.13 1.42
CA GLY A 62 15.34 -14.69 2.63
C GLY A 62 15.12 -15.80 3.66
N VAL A 63 15.37 -17.07 3.31
CA VAL A 63 15.28 -18.22 4.22
C VAL A 63 16.69 -18.71 4.58
N GLY A 64 17.26 -18.15 5.63
CA GLY A 64 18.57 -18.52 6.16
C GLY A 64 19.76 -17.81 5.49
N GLY A 65 19.52 -16.93 4.51
CA GLY A 65 20.55 -16.04 4.00
C GLY A 65 21.00 -15.04 5.07
N LYS A 66 22.18 -14.48 4.87
CA LYS A 66 22.84 -13.60 5.85
C LYS A 66 23.36 -12.35 5.17
N VAL A 67 23.27 -11.23 5.86
CA VAL A 67 23.92 -9.99 5.45
C VAL A 67 25.41 -10.07 5.77
N GLU A 68 26.24 -9.59 4.86
CA GLU A 68 27.67 -9.40 5.04
C GLU A 68 28.07 -8.07 4.39
N GLY A 69 28.36 -7.06 5.21
CA GLY A 69 28.53 -5.67 4.77
C GLY A 69 27.29 -5.20 4.00
N ASP A 70 27.46 -4.88 2.71
CA ASP A 70 26.39 -4.42 1.82
C ASP A 70 25.73 -5.53 1.00
N SER A 71 26.15 -6.78 1.21
CA SER A 71 25.77 -7.91 0.37
C SER A 71 24.96 -8.95 1.13
N ILE A 72 24.21 -9.77 0.38
CA ILE A 72 23.49 -10.93 0.92
C ILE A 72 24.19 -12.22 0.49
N ARG A 73 24.47 -13.10 1.45
CA ARG A 73 25.04 -14.43 1.22
C ARG A 73 23.94 -15.48 1.16
N CYS A 74 23.96 -16.25 0.08
CA CYS A 74 23.08 -17.37 -0.15
C CYS A 74 23.32 -18.49 0.88
N PRO A 75 22.26 -19.01 1.53
CA PRO A 75 22.38 -20.06 2.55
C PRO A 75 22.88 -21.39 1.99
N PHE A 76 22.67 -21.64 0.69
CA PHE A 76 22.90 -22.96 0.12
C PHE A 76 24.37 -23.19 -0.24
N HIS A 77 24.96 -22.28 -1.02
CA HIS A 77 26.31 -22.44 -1.56
C HIS A 77 27.22 -21.23 -1.27
N GLY A 78 26.78 -20.31 -0.43
CA GLY A 78 27.58 -19.17 -0.02
C GLY A 78 27.83 -18.13 -1.11
N TRP A 79 27.12 -18.15 -2.25
CA TRP A 79 27.24 -17.08 -3.25
C TRP A 79 26.81 -15.75 -2.65
N ARG A 80 27.58 -14.69 -2.89
CA ARG A 80 27.33 -13.36 -2.32
C ARG A 80 26.89 -12.40 -3.40
N PHE A 81 25.81 -11.67 -3.16
CA PHE A 81 25.22 -10.72 -4.10
C PHE A 81 25.21 -9.33 -3.48
N GLY A 82 25.78 -8.36 -4.19
CA GLY A 82 25.92 -6.98 -3.73
C GLY A 82 25.05 -5.99 -4.50
N GLU A 83 25.54 -4.77 -4.61
CA GLU A 83 24.87 -3.65 -5.30
C GLU A 83 24.41 -4.04 -6.73
N GLY A 84 23.19 -3.61 -7.08
CA GLY A 84 22.56 -3.93 -8.37
C GLY A 84 22.34 -5.43 -8.60
N GLY A 85 22.41 -6.24 -7.54
CA GLY A 85 22.22 -7.68 -7.54
C GLY A 85 23.41 -8.48 -8.07
N ARG A 86 24.56 -7.85 -8.38
CA ARG A 86 25.72 -8.54 -8.97
C ARG A 86 26.29 -9.56 -8.00
N CYS A 87 26.59 -10.77 -8.48
CA CYS A 87 27.36 -11.73 -7.70
C CYS A 87 28.80 -11.23 -7.55
N VAL A 88 29.23 -10.98 -6.31
CA VAL A 88 30.55 -10.44 -5.96
C VAL A 88 31.52 -11.51 -5.50
N GLU A 89 31.01 -12.67 -5.07
CA GLU A 89 31.83 -13.77 -4.56
C GLU A 89 31.15 -15.12 -4.75
N VAL A 90 31.94 -16.10 -5.20
CA VAL A 90 31.60 -17.52 -5.15
C VAL A 90 32.75 -18.21 -4.40
N PRO A 91 32.58 -18.64 -3.14
CA PRO A 91 33.70 -19.02 -2.26
C PRO A 91 34.62 -20.11 -2.79
N TYR A 92 34.07 -20.99 -3.64
CA TYR A 92 34.77 -22.15 -4.20
C TYR A 92 35.18 -21.98 -5.67
N ALA A 93 35.06 -20.77 -6.25
CA ALA A 93 35.38 -20.54 -7.66
C ALA A 93 36.21 -19.26 -7.88
N LYS A 94 37.14 -19.32 -8.85
CA LYS A 94 37.95 -18.16 -9.27
C LYS A 94 37.26 -17.26 -10.31
N ARG A 95 36.26 -17.79 -11.02
CA ARG A 95 35.54 -17.08 -12.09
C ARG A 95 34.05 -17.10 -11.76
N ILE A 96 33.45 -15.91 -11.74
CA ILE A 96 32.00 -15.73 -11.53
C ILE A 96 31.35 -15.59 -12.91
N PRO A 97 30.25 -16.31 -13.21
CA PRO A 97 29.52 -16.13 -14.46
C PRO A 97 29.04 -14.67 -14.61
N PRO A 98 29.27 -13.99 -15.75
CA PRO A 98 28.85 -12.59 -15.93
C PRO A 98 27.34 -12.36 -15.76
N ALA A 99 26.53 -13.39 -16.01
CA ALA A 99 25.08 -13.37 -15.85
C ALA A 99 24.61 -13.62 -14.41
N ALA A 100 25.51 -13.93 -13.46
CA ALA A 100 25.16 -14.18 -12.07
C ALA A 100 24.71 -12.87 -11.38
N ARG A 101 23.41 -12.58 -11.48
CA ARG A 101 22.82 -11.34 -10.97
C ARG A 101 21.40 -11.60 -10.47
N LEU A 102 21.08 -11.08 -9.28
CA LEU A 102 19.72 -10.96 -8.78
C LEU A 102 19.02 -9.77 -9.44
N ARG A 103 17.70 -9.86 -9.63
CA ARG A 103 16.92 -8.74 -10.12
C ARG A 103 16.71 -7.70 -9.00
N PRO A 104 17.28 -6.48 -9.09
CA PRO A 104 17.03 -5.41 -8.13
C PRO A 104 15.62 -4.83 -8.29
N TRP A 105 15.10 -4.32 -7.19
CA TRP A 105 13.93 -3.45 -7.15
C TRP A 105 14.36 -2.04 -6.74
N THR A 106 13.72 -1.01 -7.31
CA THR A 106 13.96 0.37 -6.88
C THR A 106 13.32 0.57 -5.52
N VAL A 107 14.15 0.93 -4.53
CA VAL A 107 13.73 1.11 -3.12
C VAL A 107 13.74 2.59 -2.74
N ARG A 108 12.74 2.98 -1.95
CA ARG A 108 12.70 4.25 -1.22
C ARG A 108 12.39 3.97 0.23
N GLU A 109 13.16 4.59 1.12
CA GLU A 109 12.92 4.49 2.56
C GLU A 109 12.83 5.89 3.15
N HIS A 110 11.65 6.23 3.68
CA HIS A 110 11.44 7.43 4.48
C HIS A 110 10.13 7.29 5.25
N SER A 111 9.88 8.20 6.20
CA SER A 111 8.64 8.24 6.98
C SER A 111 8.29 6.89 7.65
N GLY A 112 9.31 6.09 7.98
CA GLY A 112 9.16 4.78 8.60
C GLY A 112 8.68 3.67 7.65
N LEU A 113 8.67 3.89 6.34
CA LEU A 113 8.22 2.93 5.32
C LEU A 113 9.39 2.51 4.42
N VAL A 114 9.55 1.21 4.17
CA VAL A 114 10.38 0.68 3.10
C VAL A 114 9.46 0.38 1.91
N MET A 115 9.59 1.16 0.85
CA MET A 115 8.75 1.08 -0.34
C MET A 115 9.54 0.61 -1.56
N VAL A 116 8.86 -0.10 -2.45
CA VAL A 116 9.38 -0.50 -3.76
C VAL A 116 8.53 0.05 -4.89
N TRP A 117 9.19 0.34 -6.00
CA TRP A 117 8.53 0.66 -7.25
C TRP A 117 8.19 -0.60 -8.03
N HIS A 118 6.91 -0.79 -8.35
CA HIS A 118 6.47 -1.80 -9.29
C HIS A 118 6.04 -1.13 -10.61
N HIS A 119 6.53 -1.67 -11.73
CA HIS A 119 6.02 -1.36 -13.05
C HIS A 119 6.03 -2.62 -13.92
N ALA A 120 4.90 -2.97 -14.53
CA ALA A 120 4.74 -4.21 -15.31
C ALA A 120 5.75 -4.32 -16.47
N GLU A 121 6.07 -3.20 -17.13
CA GLU A 121 7.08 -3.12 -18.19
C GLU A 121 8.50 -2.75 -17.69
N GLY A 122 8.70 -2.63 -16.38
CA GLY A 122 10.01 -2.28 -15.80
C GLY A 122 10.50 -0.86 -16.06
N LYS A 123 9.59 0.11 -16.24
CA LYS A 123 9.94 1.54 -16.33
C LYS A 123 10.35 2.08 -14.97
N GLU A 124 11.16 3.13 -14.99
CA GLU A 124 11.55 3.90 -13.79
C GLU A 124 10.35 4.62 -13.15
N PRO A 125 10.44 4.98 -11.86
CA PRO A 125 9.43 5.80 -11.18
C PRO A 125 9.10 7.08 -11.94
N ASP A 126 7.82 7.34 -12.17
CA ASP A 126 7.31 8.58 -12.78
C ASP A 126 6.66 9.55 -11.77
N HIS A 127 6.56 9.12 -10.51
CA HIS A 127 6.10 9.92 -9.38
C HIS A 127 6.78 9.45 -8.09
N GLU A 128 6.63 10.23 -7.02
CA GLU A 128 7.20 9.94 -5.71
C GLU A 128 6.12 10.08 -4.64
N VAL A 129 6.28 9.36 -3.53
CA VAL A 129 5.52 9.60 -2.30
C VAL A 129 6.31 10.63 -1.49
N PRO A 130 5.76 11.81 -1.17
CA PRO A 130 6.50 12.82 -0.43
C PRO A 130 6.72 12.38 1.03
N PRO A 131 7.77 12.88 1.70
CA PRO A 131 7.93 12.70 3.14
C PRO A 131 6.68 13.14 3.91
N ILE A 132 6.21 12.26 4.79
CA ILE A 132 5.05 12.46 5.65
C ILE A 132 5.48 13.33 6.84
N ALA A 133 4.99 14.57 6.88
CA ALA A 133 5.42 15.58 7.86
C ALA A 133 5.15 15.19 9.31
N GLU A 134 4.06 14.44 9.57
CA GLU A 134 3.69 13.99 10.90
C GLU A 134 4.61 12.89 11.45
N HIS A 135 5.36 12.20 10.58
CA HIS A 135 6.25 11.13 11.02
C HIS A 135 7.53 11.69 11.64
N GLY A 136 7.76 11.35 12.91
CA GLY A 136 8.92 11.83 13.68
C GLY A 136 8.74 13.22 14.27
N ASP A 137 7.61 13.88 14.03
CA ASP A 137 7.26 15.13 14.70
C ASP A 137 6.90 14.84 16.17
N VAL A 138 7.51 15.60 17.08
CA VAL A 138 7.29 15.49 18.54
C VAL A 138 5.83 15.75 18.92
N ALA A 139 5.09 16.52 18.14
CA ALA A 139 3.68 16.81 18.33
C ALA A 139 2.76 15.62 18.02
N TRP A 140 3.29 14.55 17.41
CA TRP A 140 2.53 13.39 17.00
C TRP A 140 2.99 12.12 17.73
N THR A 141 2.11 11.14 17.87
CA THR A 141 2.49 9.83 18.44
C THR A 141 3.28 9.01 17.41
N PRO A 142 4.13 8.06 17.87
CA PRO A 142 4.64 7.02 16.98
C PRO A 142 3.51 6.26 16.29
N TYR A 143 3.85 5.56 15.21
CA TYR A 143 2.86 4.76 14.48
C TYR A 143 2.31 3.61 15.32
N GLU A 144 0.98 3.58 15.43
CA GLU A 144 0.24 2.40 15.85
C GLU A 144 -0.25 1.66 14.61
N ARG A 145 0.11 0.37 14.47
CA ARG A 145 -0.03 -0.37 13.21
C ARG A 145 -1.11 -1.42 13.25
N ARG A 146 -1.73 -1.68 12.11
CA ARG A 146 -2.62 -2.82 11.85
C ARG A 146 -2.31 -3.42 10.50
N HIS A 147 -2.47 -4.73 10.40
CA HIS A 147 -2.26 -5.49 9.18
C HIS A 147 -3.46 -6.38 8.92
N TRP A 148 -3.86 -6.46 7.65
CA TRP A 148 -4.82 -7.42 7.15
C TRP A 148 -4.35 -7.96 5.81
N ARG A 149 -4.62 -9.24 5.55
CA ARG A 149 -4.60 -9.81 4.20
C ARG A 149 -6.03 -10.00 3.74
N ILE A 150 -6.39 -9.34 2.64
CA ILE A 150 -7.78 -9.28 2.16
C ILE A 150 -7.84 -9.82 0.73
N ARG A 151 -8.81 -10.68 0.45
CA ARG A 151 -9.06 -11.17 -0.92
C ARG A 151 -9.79 -10.10 -1.74
N THR A 152 -9.06 -9.11 -2.23
CA THR A 152 -9.58 -8.01 -3.07
C THR A 152 -8.50 -7.49 -4.02
N HIS A 153 -8.81 -6.44 -4.77
CA HIS A 153 -7.85 -5.72 -5.61
C HIS A 153 -7.69 -4.28 -5.14
N ASN A 154 -6.51 -3.68 -5.34
CA ASN A 154 -6.24 -2.26 -5.03
C ASN A 154 -7.27 -1.30 -5.65
N HIS A 155 -7.82 -1.66 -6.81
CA HIS A 155 -8.84 -0.90 -7.52
C HIS A 155 -10.15 -0.80 -6.72
N GLU A 156 -10.59 -1.92 -6.15
CA GLU A 156 -11.80 -1.99 -5.34
C GLU A 156 -11.62 -1.20 -4.05
N MET A 157 -10.50 -1.42 -3.36
CA MET A 157 -10.25 -0.74 -2.09
C MET A 157 -10.03 0.76 -2.25
N GLY A 158 -9.42 1.20 -3.35
CA GLY A 158 -9.29 2.62 -3.67
C GLY A 158 -10.60 3.27 -4.09
N GLU A 159 -11.53 2.54 -4.73
CA GLU A 159 -12.85 3.05 -5.13
C GLU A 159 -13.71 3.43 -3.91
N ASN A 160 -13.54 2.75 -2.77
CA ASN A 160 -14.23 3.12 -1.52
C ASN A 160 -13.99 4.56 -1.07
N GLN A 161 -12.89 5.21 -1.48
CA GLN A 161 -12.62 6.62 -1.13
C GLN A 161 -13.66 7.58 -1.72
N VAL A 162 -14.32 7.19 -2.81
CA VAL A 162 -15.34 7.98 -3.51
C VAL A 162 -16.74 7.37 -3.43
N ASP A 163 -16.90 6.19 -2.83
CA ASP A 163 -18.20 5.65 -2.48
C ASP A 163 -18.69 6.34 -1.20
N ARG A 164 -19.59 7.31 -1.34
CA ARG A 164 -20.11 8.02 -0.15
C ARG A 164 -21.22 7.25 0.56
N ALA A 165 -21.98 6.42 -0.15
CA ALA A 165 -23.18 5.80 0.40
C ALA A 165 -22.84 4.69 1.40
N HIS A 166 -21.73 3.96 1.18
CA HIS A 166 -21.34 2.87 2.08
C HIS A 166 -21.10 3.33 3.52
N PHE A 167 -20.66 4.56 3.76
CA PHE A 167 -20.51 5.11 5.12
C PHE A 167 -21.81 4.98 5.92
N ARG A 168 -22.96 5.28 5.31
CA ARG A 168 -24.25 5.18 5.99
C ARG A 168 -24.69 3.73 6.17
N PHE A 169 -24.56 2.91 5.13
CA PHE A 169 -25.18 1.57 5.10
C PHE A 169 -24.31 0.45 5.66
N VAL A 170 -22.98 0.59 5.54
CA VAL A 170 -21.99 -0.36 6.04
C VAL A 170 -21.52 0.06 7.43
N HIS A 171 -21.13 1.32 7.62
CA HIS A 171 -20.56 1.81 8.87
C HIS A 171 -21.57 2.44 9.84
N GLY A 172 -22.82 2.65 9.38
CA GLY A 172 -23.88 3.20 10.22
C GLY A 172 -23.71 4.68 10.55
N THR A 173 -23.03 5.46 9.70
CA THR A 173 -22.93 6.91 9.90
C THR A 173 -24.30 7.59 9.81
N LEU A 174 -24.46 8.72 10.52
CA LEU A 174 -25.73 9.44 10.59
C LEU A 174 -26.19 9.98 9.23
N GLU A 175 -25.23 10.45 8.43
CA GLU A 175 -25.45 11.01 7.11
C GLU A 175 -24.46 10.46 6.09
N VAL A 176 -24.82 10.60 4.82
CA VAL A 176 -23.92 10.33 3.70
C VAL A 176 -23.02 11.57 3.58
N PRO A 177 -21.69 11.44 3.65
CA PRO A 177 -20.79 12.57 3.60
C PRO A 177 -20.85 13.29 2.25
N GLU A 178 -20.65 14.60 2.28
CA GLU A 178 -20.27 15.34 1.08
C GLU A 178 -18.85 14.94 0.69
N CYS A 179 -18.60 14.73 -0.60
CA CYS A 179 -17.34 14.25 -1.14
C CYS A 179 -16.99 15.03 -2.41
N GLU A 180 -15.82 15.67 -2.42
CA GLU A 180 -15.24 16.35 -3.58
C GLU A 180 -13.93 15.66 -3.96
N ALA A 181 -13.78 15.29 -5.24
CA ALA A 181 -12.60 14.58 -5.74
C ALA A 181 -11.83 15.42 -6.77
N GLN A 182 -10.51 15.46 -6.60
CA GLN A 182 -9.57 16.25 -7.39
C GLN A 182 -8.40 15.37 -7.86
N PRO A 183 -8.49 14.77 -9.06
CA PRO A 183 -7.38 14.05 -9.68
C PRO A 183 -6.33 15.02 -10.25
N GLU A 184 -5.06 14.78 -9.96
CA GLU A 184 -3.92 15.54 -10.48
C GLU A 184 -2.76 14.60 -10.81
N GLY A 185 -2.65 14.22 -12.10
CA GLY A 185 -1.68 13.22 -12.55
C GLY A 185 -1.80 11.92 -11.73
N PRO A 186 -0.70 11.45 -11.09
CA PRO A 186 -0.69 10.23 -10.28
C PRO A 186 -1.27 10.43 -8.86
N VAL A 187 -1.68 11.64 -8.51
CA VAL A 187 -2.24 11.98 -7.18
C VAL A 187 -3.76 12.10 -7.27
N PHE A 188 -4.47 11.56 -6.27
CA PHE A 188 -5.92 11.71 -6.14
C PHE A 188 -6.26 12.28 -4.77
N ARG A 189 -6.91 13.42 -4.73
CA ARG A 189 -7.36 14.04 -3.48
C ARG A 189 -8.86 13.91 -3.33
N VAL A 190 -9.30 13.53 -2.13
CA VAL A 190 -10.71 13.48 -1.77
C VAL A 190 -10.93 14.23 -0.47
N TYR A 191 -11.84 15.19 -0.51
CA TYR A 191 -12.26 15.95 0.66
C TYR A 191 -13.65 15.50 1.06
N GLN A 192 -13.79 15.02 2.28
CA GLN A 192 -15.07 14.63 2.85
C GLN A 192 -15.41 15.45 4.09
N ARG A 193 -16.69 15.78 4.23
CA ARG A 193 -17.22 16.48 5.40
C ARG A 193 -18.49 15.78 5.89
N SER A 194 -18.55 15.54 7.19
CA SER A 194 -19.72 14.95 7.85
C SER A 194 -19.85 15.50 9.26
N LYS A 195 -21.07 15.70 9.72
CA LYS A 195 -21.39 15.88 11.12
C LYS A 195 -21.18 14.57 11.85
N MET A 196 -20.53 14.68 13.01
CA MET A 196 -20.31 13.56 13.92
C MET A 196 -20.93 13.92 15.26
N ALA A 197 -21.76 13.03 15.78
CA ALA A 197 -22.26 13.15 17.14
C ALA A 197 -21.15 12.79 18.12
N THR A 198 -20.86 13.70 19.05
CA THR A 198 -19.94 13.44 20.16
C THR A 198 -20.68 13.58 21.49
N PRO A 199 -20.17 13.03 22.60
CA PRO A 199 -20.73 13.27 23.93
C PRO A 199 -20.81 14.75 24.32
N ARG A 200 -20.08 15.64 23.62
CA ARG A 200 -20.04 17.08 23.84
C ARG A 200 -20.89 17.89 22.84
N GLY A 201 -21.66 17.22 21.99
CA GLY A 201 -22.47 17.85 20.93
C GLY A 201 -21.99 17.47 19.53
N GLU A 202 -22.61 18.06 18.51
CA GLU A 202 -22.26 17.83 17.11
C GLU A 202 -20.99 18.59 16.72
N VAL A 203 -20.07 17.91 16.05
CA VAL A 203 -18.83 18.50 15.50
C VAL A 203 -18.74 18.16 14.02
N ILE A 204 -18.28 19.12 13.22
CA ILE A 204 -18.00 18.87 11.80
C ILE A 204 -16.65 18.16 11.70
N GLY A 205 -16.69 16.89 11.32
CA GLY A 205 -15.52 16.10 10.93
C GLY A 205 -15.10 16.42 9.51
N LYS A 206 -13.80 16.47 9.29
CA LYS A 206 -13.23 16.54 7.94
C LYS A 206 -12.27 15.38 7.75
N ILE A 207 -12.37 14.76 6.58
CA ILE A 207 -11.44 13.72 6.12
C ILE A 207 -10.80 14.26 4.85
N ASP A 208 -9.48 14.41 4.87
CA ASP A 208 -8.66 14.77 3.72
C ASP A 208 -7.85 13.54 3.32
N ILE A 209 -8.17 12.98 2.16
CA ILE A 209 -7.51 11.80 1.62
C ILE A 209 -6.62 12.25 0.46
N THR A 210 -5.35 11.86 0.49
CA THR A 210 -4.42 12.03 -0.63
C THR A 210 -3.81 10.68 -0.98
N ALA A 211 -4.17 10.12 -2.13
CA ALA A 211 -3.60 8.89 -2.66
C ALA A 211 -2.45 9.21 -3.64
N TYR A 212 -1.32 8.53 -3.49
CA TYR A 212 -0.18 8.56 -4.40
C TYR A 212 -0.15 7.23 -5.17
N GLY A 213 -0.89 7.17 -6.28
CA GLY A 213 -1.19 5.91 -6.95
C GLY A 213 -2.06 4.97 -6.10
N TYR A 214 -1.80 3.67 -6.19
CA TYR A 214 -2.59 2.64 -5.51
C TYR A 214 -2.01 2.14 -4.18
N GLY A 215 -0.70 2.30 -3.98
CA GLY A 215 -0.01 1.62 -2.89
C GLY A 215 0.07 2.41 -1.61
N VAL A 216 -0.01 3.75 -1.65
CA VAL A 216 0.08 4.61 -0.45
C VAL A 216 -0.97 5.71 -0.50
N SER A 217 -1.78 5.82 0.56
CA SER A 217 -2.72 6.91 0.78
C SER A 217 -2.55 7.52 2.17
N LEU A 218 -2.64 8.84 2.26
CA LEU A 218 -2.64 9.57 3.53
C LEU A 218 -4.06 10.06 3.80
N VAL A 219 -4.62 9.63 4.93
CA VAL A 219 -5.95 10.04 5.39
C VAL A 219 -5.79 10.88 6.64
N ARG A 220 -6.18 12.15 6.58
CA ARG A 220 -6.11 13.10 7.69
C ARG A 220 -7.51 13.39 8.21
N PHE A 221 -7.76 12.97 9.44
CA PHE A 221 -8.98 13.28 10.18
C PHE A 221 -8.76 14.55 10.99
N SER A 222 -9.74 15.46 10.98
CA SER A 222 -9.77 16.63 11.86
C SER A 222 -11.18 16.93 12.37
N GLY A 223 -11.27 17.70 13.45
CA GLY A 223 -12.52 18.10 14.10
C GLY A 223 -12.64 17.60 15.54
N ILE A 224 -12.43 16.30 15.77
CA ILE A 224 -12.41 15.72 17.14
C ILE A 224 -10.97 15.66 17.66
N VAL A 225 -10.13 14.90 16.97
CA VAL A 225 -8.70 14.77 17.24
C VAL A 225 -7.98 14.66 15.90
N ASP A 226 -6.94 15.46 15.71
CA ASP A 226 -6.13 15.39 14.49
C ASP A 226 -5.44 14.02 14.45
N THR A 227 -5.76 13.23 13.44
CA THR A 227 -5.22 11.88 13.26
C THR A 227 -4.78 11.68 11.83
N LEU A 228 -3.57 11.19 11.65
CA LEU A 228 -3.06 10.69 10.40
C LEU A 228 -3.25 9.17 10.36
N LEU A 229 -3.81 8.67 9.28
CA LEU A 229 -3.72 7.27 8.85
C LEU A 229 -2.88 7.23 7.57
N VAL A 230 -1.78 6.49 7.61
CA VAL A 230 -1.05 6.05 6.42
C VAL A 230 -1.57 4.68 6.03
N ALA A 231 -2.31 4.61 4.93
CA ALA A 231 -2.87 3.39 4.38
C ALA A 231 -2.00 2.87 3.24
N CYS A 232 -1.32 1.76 3.47
CA CYS A 232 -0.50 1.06 2.50
C CYS A 232 -1.22 -0.19 1.99
N VAL A 233 -1.21 -0.42 0.68
CA VAL A 233 -1.98 -1.49 0.04
C VAL A 233 -1.11 -2.18 -1.00
N THR A 234 -0.55 -3.33 -0.65
CA THR A 234 0.43 -4.02 -1.51
C THR A 234 -0.19 -5.28 -2.10
N PRO A 235 -0.26 -5.42 -3.44
CA PRO A 235 -0.68 -6.66 -4.08
C PRO A 235 0.25 -7.81 -3.67
N VAL A 236 -0.32 -8.87 -3.13
CA VAL A 236 0.42 -10.09 -2.76
C VAL A 236 0.46 -11.02 -3.97
N ASP A 237 -0.71 -11.31 -4.52
CA ASP A 237 -0.92 -12.20 -5.66
C ASP A 237 -2.08 -11.67 -6.54
N GLY A 238 -2.62 -12.51 -7.43
CA GLY A 238 -3.70 -12.15 -8.33
C GLY A 238 -5.06 -11.89 -7.68
N GLU A 239 -5.22 -12.19 -6.39
CA GLU A 239 -6.49 -12.13 -5.67
C GLU A 239 -6.41 -11.47 -4.28
N HIS A 240 -5.22 -11.31 -3.72
CA HIS A 240 -5.01 -10.80 -2.36
C HIS A 240 -4.14 -9.55 -2.34
N VAL A 241 -4.46 -8.67 -1.40
CA VAL A 241 -3.65 -7.52 -1.01
C VAL A 241 -3.31 -7.62 0.48
N ASP A 242 -2.11 -7.15 0.84
CA ASP A 242 -1.76 -6.81 2.20
C ASP A 242 -2.10 -5.34 2.44
N VAL A 243 -2.82 -5.08 3.52
CA VAL A 243 -3.25 -3.75 3.94
C VAL A 243 -2.55 -3.43 5.26
N ASN A 244 -1.63 -2.47 5.21
CA ASN A 244 -0.92 -1.97 6.38
C ASN A 244 -1.42 -0.55 6.70
N PHE A 245 -2.06 -0.41 7.86
CA PHE A 245 -2.47 0.90 8.37
C PHE A 245 -1.53 1.33 9.48
N ALA A 246 -0.99 2.54 9.37
CA ALA A 246 -0.21 3.18 10.41
C ALA A 246 -0.88 4.48 10.86
N PHE A 247 -1.33 4.49 12.11
CA PHE A 247 -2.02 5.61 12.72
C PHE A 247 -1.05 6.45 13.55
N SER A 248 -1.17 7.77 13.45
CA SER A 248 -0.50 8.72 14.32
C SER A 248 -1.49 9.77 14.77
N VAL A 249 -1.54 10.04 16.07
CA VAL A 249 -2.49 10.97 16.68
C VAL A 249 -1.72 12.17 17.18
N LYS A 250 -2.23 13.37 16.91
CA LYS A 250 -1.64 14.61 17.42
C LYS A 250 -1.82 14.66 18.94
N LYS A 251 -0.72 14.87 19.66
CA LYS A 251 -0.70 14.95 21.12
C LYS A 251 -1.48 16.18 21.58
N LEU A 252 -2.48 15.94 22.42
CA LEU A 252 -3.21 16.96 23.14
C LEU A 252 -2.45 17.33 24.42
N ALA A 253 -2.77 18.50 25.00
CA ALA A 253 -2.17 18.96 26.26
C ALA A 253 -2.33 17.97 27.42
N ASN A 254 -3.33 17.09 27.35
CA ASN A 254 -3.53 15.98 28.28
C ASN A 254 -3.25 14.65 27.56
N GLU A 255 -2.23 13.93 28.02
CA GLU A 255 -1.79 12.66 27.45
C GLU A 255 -2.86 11.55 27.56
N ALA A 256 -3.59 11.49 28.68
CA ALA A 256 -4.68 10.54 28.86
C ALA A 256 -5.84 10.82 27.89
N ALA A 257 -6.11 12.10 27.59
CA ALA A 257 -7.11 12.49 26.60
C ALA A 257 -6.66 12.12 25.17
N THR A 258 -5.38 12.28 24.85
CA THR A 258 -4.78 11.84 23.58
C THR A 258 -4.96 10.33 23.40
N SER A 259 -4.61 9.55 24.43
CA SER A 259 -4.72 8.09 24.38
C SER A 259 -6.17 7.62 24.25
N GLY A 260 -7.11 8.23 24.97
CA GLY A 260 -8.52 7.80 24.96
C GLY A 260 -9.21 8.04 23.62
N VAL A 261 -9.16 9.28 23.12
CA VAL A 261 -9.89 9.66 21.89
C VAL A 261 -9.23 9.05 20.65
N GLY A 262 -7.90 9.05 20.59
CA GLY A 262 -7.15 8.42 19.49
C GLY A 262 -7.43 6.93 19.38
N LYS A 263 -7.40 6.18 20.50
CA LYS A 263 -7.73 4.75 20.51
C LYS A 263 -9.16 4.47 20.07
N ALA A 264 -10.12 5.31 20.46
CA ALA A 264 -11.51 5.14 20.04
C ALA A 264 -11.67 5.31 18.52
N LEU A 265 -11.02 6.31 17.92
CA LEU A 265 -11.05 6.52 16.47
C LEU A 265 -10.37 5.35 15.72
N ILE A 266 -9.20 4.91 16.18
CA ILE A 266 -8.50 3.76 15.59
C ILE A 266 -9.37 2.50 15.66
N ALA A 267 -9.99 2.22 16.81
CA ALA A 267 -10.87 1.08 16.99
C ALA A 267 -12.12 1.14 16.08
N ASP A 268 -12.66 2.33 15.84
CA ASP A 268 -13.76 2.53 14.90
C ASP A 268 -13.33 2.25 13.46
N ILE A 269 -12.18 2.76 13.02
CA ILE A 269 -11.65 2.49 11.67
C ILE A 269 -11.36 0.99 11.49
N GLU A 270 -10.84 0.31 12.49
CA GLU A 270 -10.69 -1.15 12.43
C GLU A 270 -12.02 -1.89 12.33
N LYS A 271 -13.06 -1.40 13.01
CA LYS A 271 -14.41 -1.95 12.88
C LYS A 271 -14.91 -1.76 11.46
N GLN A 272 -14.74 -0.57 10.87
CA GLN A 272 -15.11 -0.28 9.48
C GLN A 272 -14.40 -1.22 8.50
N MET A 273 -13.08 -1.45 8.66
CA MET A 273 -12.34 -2.42 7.86
C MET A 273 -12.90 -3.85 7.95
N ARG A 274 -13.35 -4.28 9.14
CA ARG A 274 -14.00 -5.59 9.34
C ARG A 274 -15.38 -5.67 8.68
N GLU A 275 -16.08 -4.54 8.53
CA GLU A 275 -17.39 -4.46 7.87
C GLU A 275 -17.26 -4.44 6.35
N ASP A 276 -16.23 -3.77 5.81
CA ASP A 276 -15.96 -3.73 4.36
C ASP A 276 -15.41 -5.05 3.81
N THR A 277 -14.57 -5.75 4.59
CA THR A 277 -13.87 -6.96 4.13
C THR A 277 -14.84 -8.01 3.53
N PRO A 278 -15.94 -8.42 4.20
CA PRO A 278 -16.90 -9.36 3.60
C PRO A 278 -17.52 -8.87 2.29
N ILE A 279 -17.71 -7.56 2.11
CA ILE A 279 -18.25 -6.99 0.86
C ILE A 279 -17.21 -7.14 -0.25
N TRP A 280 -15.98 -6.68 0.01
CA TRP A 280 -14.89 -6.79 -0.97
C TRP A 280 -14.58 -8.22 -1.32
N GLU A 281 -14.66 -9.18 -0.40
CA GLU A 281 -14.37 -10.58 -0.66
C GLU A 281 -15.48 -11.29 -1.45
N ASN A 282 -16.70 -10.76 -1.50
CA ASN A 282 -17.85 -11.43 -2.11
C ASN A 282 -18.49 -10.65 -3.27
N LYS A 283 -17.96 -9.48 -3.63
CA LYS A 283 -18.45 -8.70 -4.79
C LYS A 283 -17.82 -9.13 -6.12
N VAL A 284 -18.58 -8.85 -7.18
CA VAL A 284 -18.15 -8.92 -8.59
C VAL A 284 -17.80 -7.52 -9.07
N TYR A 285 -16.72 -7.39 -9.84
CA TYR A 285 -16.39 -6.13 -10.49
C TYR A 285 -17.29 -5.90 -11.70
N HIS A 286 -18.13 -4.87 -11.64
CA HIS A 286 -18.87 -4.38 -12.81
C HIS A 286 -18.06 -3.28 -13.49
N GLU A 287 -17.59 -3.51 -14.72
CA GLU A 287 -16.82 -2.52 -15.48
C GLU A 287 -17.59 -1.21 -15.70
N ARG A 288 -18.90 -1.33 -15.97
CA ARG A 288 -19.85 -0.24 -16.14
C ARG A 288 -20.92 -0.34 -15.04
N PRO A 289 -20.69 0.23 -13.85
CA PRO A 289 -21.65 0.17 -12.76
C PRO A 289 -22.86 1.04 -13.10
N MET A 290 -24.03 0.65 -12.62
CA MET A 290 -25.23 1.48 -12.68
C MET A 290 -25.14 2.52 -11.57
N LEU A 291 -24.94 3.79 -11.93
CA LEU A 291 -24.80 4.89 -10.98
C LEU A 291 -26.09 5.73 -10.94
N CYS A 292 -26.44 6.23 -9.77
CA CYS A 292 -27.50 7.20 -9.54
C CYS A 292 -26.95 8.55 -9.05
N ASP A 293 -27.84 9.52 -8.84
CA ASP A 293 -27.49 10.89 -8.41
C ASP A 293 -26.94 10.97 -6.99
N GLY A 294 -27.15 9.94 -6.16
CA GLY A 294 -26.58 9.81 -4.82
C GLY A 294 -25.18 9.20 -4.78
N ASP A 295 -24.69 8.62 -5.88
CA ASP A 295 -23.35 8.04 -5.93
C ASP A 295 -22.28 9.12 -5.94
N GLY A 296 -21.13 8.81 -5.34
CA GLY A 296 -19.98 9.70 -5.41
C GLY A 296 -19.31 9.66 -6.80
N PRO A 297 -18.15 10.32 -6.97
CA PRO A 297 -17.50 10.47 -8.26
C PRO A 297 -16.78 9.18 -8.76
N ILE A 298 -17.44 8.02 -8.70
CA ILE A 298 -16.92 6.70 -9.09
C ILE A 298 -16.34 6.72 -10.52
N ALA A 299 -17.08 7.29 -11.48
CA ALA A 299 -16.62 7.37 -12.86
C ALA A 299 -15.36 8.24 -13.03
N GLN A 300 -15.19 9.28 -12.20
CA GLN A 300 -13.99 10.12 -12.20
C GLN A 300 -12.80 9.36 -11.63
N TYR A 301 -12.99 8.68 -10.48
CA TYR A 301 -11.98 7.80 -9.89
C TYR A 301 -11.52 6.74 -10.89
N ARG A 302 -12.45 6.00 -11.50
CA ARG A 302 -12.12 4.95 -12.47
C ARG A 302 -11.36 5.44 -13.69
N ARG A 303 -11.61 6.67 -14.16
CA ARG A 303 -10.84 7.29 -15.25
C ARG A 303 -9.40 7.61 -14.81
N TRP A 304 -9.24 8.20 -13.62
CA TRP A 304 -7.93 8.46 -13.03
C TRP A 304 -7.13 7.16 -12.79
N ALA A 305 -7.79 6.14 -12.25
CA ALA A 305 -7.25 4.84 -11.90
C ALA A 305 -6.65 4.04 -13.07
N ARG A 306 -7.04 4.33 -14.32
CA ARG A 306 -6.58 3.57 -15.50
C ARG A 306 -5.09 3.75 -15.79
N GLN A 307 -4.53 4.89 -15.40
CA GLN A 307 -3.16 5.25 -15.74
C GLN A 307 -2.11 4.32 -15.11
N PHE A 308 -2.47 3.60 -14.05
CA PHE A 308 -1.57 2.71 -13.33
C PHE A 308 -1.56 1.27 -13.86
N TYR A 309 -2.20 0.98 -15.00
CA TYR A 309 -2.13 -0.33 -15.64
C TYR A 309 -1.50 -0.21 -17.03
N SER A 310 -0.46 -1.01 -17.30
CA SER A 310 0.26 -0.99 -18.59
C SER A 310 -0.57 -1.56 -19.75
N VAL A 311 -1.53 -2.44 -19.46
CA VAL A 311 -2.53 -2.86 -20.45
C VAL A 311 -3.76 -1.97 -20.25
N PRO A 312 -4.26 -1.31 -21.30
CA PRO A 312 -5.48 -0.53 -21.20
C PRO A 312 -6.61 -1.37 -20.61
N LEU A 313 -7.47 -0.75 -19.78
CA LEU A 313 -8.78 -1.30 -19.49
C LEU A 313 -9.58 -1.31 -20.80
N GLU A 314 -9.41 -2.37 -21.60
CA GLU A 314 -10.20 -2.61 -22.80
C GLU A 314 -11.67 -2.67 -22.36
N PRO A 315 -12.57 -1.85 -22.95
CA PRO A 315 -13.97 -2.03 -22.72
C PRO A 315 -14.36 -3.41 -23.22
N ALA A 316 -15.01 -4.24 -22.39
CA ALA A 316 -15.60 -5.48 -22.90
C ALA A 316 -16.41 -5.14 -24.16
N GLY A 317 -16.01 -5.75 -25.29
CA GLY A 317 -16.47 -5.38 -26.61
C GLY A 317 -17.99 -5.27 -26.64
N THR A 318 -18.49 -4.23 -27.30
CA THR A 318 -19.88 -4.22 -27.75
C THR A 318 -20.06 -5.48 -28.58
N ALA A 319 -20.80 -6.45 -28.05
CA ALA A 319 -21.40 -7.47 -28.89
C ALA A 319 -22.22 -6.67 -29.92
N LYS A 320 -21.70 -6.58 -31.15
CA LYS A 320 -22.50 -6.17 -32.28
C LYS A 320 -23.59 -7.23 -32.38
N GLU A 321 -24.78 -6.88 -31.94
CA GLU A 321 -26.00 -7.54 -32.39
C GLU A 321 -25.96 -7.48 -33.91
N THR A 322 -25.65 -8.62 -34.51
CA THR A 322 -25.87 -8.84 -35.92
C THR A 322 -27.31 -9.28 -36.03
N ALA A 323 -28.13 -8.41 -36.61
CA ALA A 323 -29.45 -8.76 -37.13
C ALA A 323 -29.34 -9.72 -38.32
#